data_AF-A0A368F112-F1
#
_entry.id   AF-A0A368F112-F1
#
_cell.length_a   1.000
_cell.length_b   1.000
_cell.length_c   1.000
_cell.angle_alpha   90.00
_cell.angle_beta   90.00
_cell.angle_gamma   90.00
#
_symmetry.space_group_name_H-M   'P 1'
#
loop_
_entity.id
_entity.type
_entity.pdbx_description
1 polymer ?
#
loop_
_entity_poly.entity_id
_entity_poly.type
_entity_poly.pdbx_seq_one_letter_code
_entity_poly.pdbx_strand_id
1 'polypeptide(L)'
;LAIAIHHGFESRYLKWSPPAISFLVALLLVSSSALSYCLHIQDDLARGSGAGPVNYSNININDAAWNMTLMQYINAKEGNQSLNMATPYCERSKRFDEKDVPPGAFCETQNGTGLYSILVIGNSYAFNQGGEIYNAFKNLSRELSFFSFLGCEFLTVTNKDNCHFQNYNYSFIINALKPDILFVVTR
;
A
#
# COMPACT_ATOMS: atom_id res chain seq x y z
N LEU A 1 -12.46 -27.26 -12.68
CA LEU A 1 -11.87 -26.23 -13.56
C LEU A 1 -10.57 -26.69 -14.21
N ALA A 2 -9.54 -27.08 -13.44
CA ALA A 2 -8.25 -27.53 -13.98
C ALA A 2 -8.34 -28.69 -15.00
N ILE A 3 -9.16 -29.71 -14.73
CA ILE A 3 -9.39 -30.84 -15.66
C ILE A 3 -10.07 -30.37 -16.96
N ALA A 4 -11.01 -29.43 -16.87
CA ALA A 4 -11.70 -28.88 -18.04
C ALA A 4 -10.77 -27.99 -18.88
N ILE A 5 -9.91 -27.20 -18.23
CA ILE A 5 -8.88 -26.39 -18.89
C ILE A 5 -7.88 -27.30 -19.60
N HIS A 6 -7.38 -28.33 -18.90
CA HIS A 6 -6.43 -29.30 -19.45
C HIS A 6 -7.02 -30.04 -20.65
N HIS A 7 -8.25 -30.56 -20.53
CA HIS A 7 -8.93 -31.26 -21.61
C HIS A 7 -9.26 -30.33 -22.79
N GLY A 8 -9.64 -29.07 -22.54
CA GLY A 8 -9.86 -28.07 -23.59
C GLY A 8 -8.57 -27.70 -24.34
N PHE A 9 -7.48 -27.54 -23.60
CA PHE A 9 -6.16 -27.22 -24.14
C PHE A 9 -5.60 -28.37 -24.99
N GLU A 10 -5.57 -29.59 -24.46
CA GLU A 10 -5.01 -30.74 -25.18
C GLU A 10 -5.88 -31.20 -26.36
N SER A 11 -7.21 -31.22 -26.19
CA SER A 11 -8.07 -31.78 -27.24
C SER A 11 -8.33 -30.82 -28.40
N ARG A 12 -8.28 -29.50 -28.16
CA ARG A 12 -8.67 -28.48 -29.15
C ARG A 12 -7.56 -27.49 -29.46
N TYR A 13 -6.97 -26.84 -28.47
CA TYR A 13 -5.99 -25.76 -28.71
C TYR A 13 -4.73 -26.25 -29.44
N LEU A 14 -4.20 -27.41 -29.07
CA LEU A 14 -3.02 -28.01 -29.73
C LEU A 14 -3.25 -28.41 -31.20
N LYS A 15 -4.52 -28.50 -31.65
CA LYS A 15 -4.89 -28.87 -33.02
C LYS A 15 -5.24 -27.66 -33.89
N TRP A 16 -5.17 -26.45 -33.35
CA TRP A 16 -5.51 -25.24 -34.10
C TRP A 16 -4.42 -24.89 -35.10
N SER A 17 -4.82 -24.43 -36.28
CA SER A 17 -3.89 -23.97 -37.28
C SER A 17 -3.24 -22.65 -36.83
N PRO A 18 -2.01 -22.33 -37.29
CA PRO A 18 -1.34 -21.08 -36.94
C PRO A 18 -2.18 -19.81 -37.13
N PRO A 19 -2.99 -19.66 -38.21
CA PRO A 19 -3.86 -18.50 -38.37
C PRO A 19 -4.94 -18.37 -37.28
N ALA A 20 -5.50 -19.50 -36.82
CA ALA A 20 -6.50 -19.50 -35.76
C ALA A 20 -5.90 -19.08 -34.41
N ILE A 21 -4.66 -19.52 -34.12
CA ILE A 21 -3.92 -19.09 -32.93
C ILE A 21 -3.58 -17.60 -33.02
N SER A 22 -3.08 -17.11 -34.16
CA SER A 22 -2.78 -15.69 -34.35
C SER A 22 -4.03 -14.81 -34.19
N PHE A 23 -5.19 -15.24 -34.70
CA PHE A 23 -6.45 -14.52 -34.52
C PHE A 23 -6.87 -14.48 -33.04
N LEU A 24 -6.77 -15.59 -32.31
CA LEU A 24 -7.05 -15.63 -30.88
C LEU A 24 -6.14 -14.68 -30.10
N VAL A 25 -4.83 -14.70 -30.38
CA VAL A 25 -3.87 -13.81 -29.72
C VAL A 25 -4.18 -12.34 -30.00
N ALA A 26 -4.50 -11.99 -31.26
CA ALA A 26 -4.89 -10.63 -31.60
C ALA A 26 -6.17 -10.20 -30.86
N LEU A 27 -7.17 -11.08 -30.76
CA LEU A 27 -8.42 -10.81 -30.06
C LEU A 27 -8.19 -10.64 -28.55
N LEU A 28 -7.33 -11.47 -27.94
CA LEU A 28 -6.93 -11.35 -26.54
C LEU A 28 -6.15 -10.05 -26.28
N LEU A 29 -5.25 -9.67 -27.18
CA LEU A 29 -4.51 -8.40 -27.07
C LEU A 29 -5.44 -7.20 -27.18
N VAL A 30 -6.34 -7.17 -28.16
CA VAL A 30 -7.33 -6.09 -28.33
C VAL A 30 -8.25 -6.00 -27.12
N SER A 31 -8.79 -7.13 -26.65
CA SER A 31 -9.66 -7.15 -25.46
C SER A 31 -8.92 -6.73 -24.20
N SER A 32 -7.70 -7.20 -23.97
CA SER A 32 -6.86 -6.74 -22.85
C SER A 32 -6.55 -5.25 -22.92
N SER A 33 -6.29 -4.73 -24.12
CA SER A 33 -5.97 -3.31 -24.33
C SER A 33 -7.22 -2.44 -24.12
N ALA A 34 -8.37 -2.87 -24.63
CA ALA A 34 -9.65 -2.20 -24.41
C ALA A 34 -10.04 -2.21 -22.92
N LEU A 35 -9.84 -3.33 -22.23
CA LEU A 35 -10.11 -3.42 -20.79
C LEU A 35 -9.19 -2.49 -19.99
N SER A 36 -7.90 -2.49 -20.31
CA SER A 36 -6.90 -1.59 -19.70
C SER A 36 -7.26 -0.12 -19.92
N TYR A 37 -7.68 0.24 -21.14
CA TYR A 37 -8.13 1.58 -21.47
C TYR A 37 -9.39 2.00 -20.69
N CYS A 38 -10.38 1.11 -20.58
CA CYS A 38 -11.58 1.35 -19.77
C CYS A 38 -11.25 1.55 -18.29
N LEU A 39 -10.33 0.76 -17.73
CA LEU A 39 -9.87 0.92 -16.35
C LEU A 39 -9.17 2.28 -16.15
N HIS A 40 -8.35 2.70 -17.12
CA HIS A 40 -7.66 3.99 -17.06
C HIS A 40 -8.63 5.17 -17.09
N ILE A 41 -9.66 5.12 -17.95
CA ILE A 41 -10.70 6.15 -18.00
C ILE A 41 -11.46 6.22 -16.66
N GLN A 42 -11.77 5.07 -16.06
CA GLN A 42 -12.45 5.04 -14.76
C GLN A 42 -11.60 5.66 -13.64
N ASP A 43 -10.29 5.41 -13.63
CA ASP A 43 -9.36 6.03 -12.67
C ASP A 43 -9.33 7.57 -12.83
N ASP A 44 -9.31 8.05 -14.08
CA ASP A 44 -9.34 9.49 -14.36
C ASP A 44 -10.69 10.15 -13.97
N LEU A 45 -11.81 9.45 -14.16
CA LEU A 45 -13.13 9.88 -13.68
C LEU A 45 -13.21 9.91 -12.15
N ALA A 46 -12.61 8.92 -11.49
CA ALA A 46 -12.51 8.89 -10.04
C ALA A 46 -11.70 10.11 -9.55
N ARG A 47 -10.52 10.37 -10.13
CA ARG A 47 -9.72 11.58 -9.84
C ARG A 47 -10.48 12.89 -10.06
N GLY A 48 -11.33 12.96 -11.09
CA GLY A 48 -12.19 14.11 -11.38
C GLY A 48 -13.23 14.42 -10.29
N SER A 49 -13.51 13.47 -9.39
CA SER A 49 -14.47 13.66 -8.30
C SER A 49 -13.96 14.60 -7.20
N GLY A 50 -12.64 14.83 -7.12
CA GLY A 50 -12.01 15.70 -6.13
C GLY A 50 -12.10 15.19 -4.69
N ALA A 51 -11.18 15.65 -3.83
CA ALA A 51 -11.13 15.26 -2.42
C ALA A 51 -12.29 15.86 -1.60
N GLY A 52 -12.84 15.12 -0.65
CA GLY A 52 -13.91 15.58 0.26
C GLY A 52 -14.56 14.45 1.07
N PRO A 53 -15.37 14.78 2.10
CA PRO A 53 -16.01 13.77 2.94
C PRO A 53 -17.02 12.92 2.15
N VAL A 54 -17.01 11.61 2.39
CA VAL A 54 -18.01 10.68 1.85
C VAL A 54 -19.21 10.61 2.80
N ASN A 55 -20.42 10.76 2.26
CA ASN A 55 -21.64 10.52 3.03
C ASN A 55 -21.98 9.01 3.01
N TYR A 56 -21.70 8.34 4.12
CA TYR A 56 -21.95 6.91 4.29
C TYR A 56 -23.41 6.54 4.60
N SER A 57 -24.31 7.51 4.82
CA SER A 57 -25.69 7.24 5.27
C SER A 57 -26.47 6.31 4.35
N ASN A 58 -26.13 6.29 3.05
CA ASN A 58 -26.78 5.46 2.03
C ASN A 58 -25.83 4.42 1.42
N ILE A 59 -24.65 4.19 2.02
CA ILE A 59 -23.64 3.26 1.51
C ILE A 59 -23.61 2.03 2.42
N ASN A 60 -23.93 0.86 1.86
CA ASN A 60 -23.69 -0.39 2.53
C ASN A 60 -22.21 -0.78 2.39
N ILE A 61 -21.40 -0.49 3.41
CA ILE A 61 -19.95 -0.75 3.42
C ILE A 61 -19.66 -2.26 3.29
N ASN A 62 -20.55 -3.13 3.78
CA ASN A 62 -20.40 -4.58 3.66
C ASN A 62 -20.58 -5.09 2.23
N ASP A 63 -21.13 -4.26 1.33
CA ASP A 63 -21.34 -4.56 -0.10
C ASP A 63 -20.26 -3.92 -0.99
N ALA A 64 -19.37 -3.10 -0.42
CA ALA A 64 -18.36 -2.36 -1.16
C ALA A 64 -17.34 -3.27 -1.86
N ALA A 65 -17.18 -4.51 -1.38
CA ALA A 65 -16.35 -5.52 -2.03
C ALA A 65 -16.84 -5.92 -3.44
N TRP A 66 -18.13 -5.71 -3.75
CA TRP A 66 -18.73 -6.09 -5.03
C TRP A 66 -18.88 -4.92 -6.01
N ASN A 67 -18.82 -3.69 -5.52
CA ASN A 67 -18.99 -2.50 -6.35
C ASN A 67 -17.68 -1.74 -6.51
N MET A 68 -16.88 -2.15 -7.51
CA MET A 68 -15.61 -1.49 -7.82
C MET A 68 -15.75 0.01 -8.06
N THR A 69 -16.85 0.46 -8.66
CA THR A 69 -17.11 1.89 -8.91
C THR A 69 -17.31 2.67 -7.62
N LEU A 70 -18.01 2.10 -6.64
CA LEU A 70 -18.16 2.69 -5.32
C LEU A 70 -16.80 2.77 -4.59
N MET A 71 -15.99 1.70 -4.66
CA MET A 71 -14.67 1.69 -4.00
C MET A 71 -13.72 2.72 -4.64
N GLN A 72 -13.72 2.85 -5.96
CA GLN A 72 -12.96 3.89 -6.68
C GLN A 72 -13.41 5.30 -6.28
N TYR A 73 -14.72 5.53 -6.16
CA TYR A 73 -15.27 6.80 -5.71
C TYR A 73 -14.83 7.15 -4.28
N ILE A 74 -14.93 6.19 -3.35
CA ILE A 74 -14.48 6.38 -1.96
C ILE A 74 -12.98 6.68 -1.92
N ASN A 75 -12.16 5.88 -2.61
CA ASN A 75 -10.72 6.11 -2.71
C ASN A 75 -10.37 7.47 -3.31
N ALA A 76 -11.13 7.98 -4.27
CA ALA A 76 -10.88 9.30 -4.84
C ALA A 76 -11.30 10.44 -3.90
N LYS A 77 -12.45 10.29 -3.22
CA LYS A 77 -12.97 11.28 -2.27
C LYS A 77 -12.10 11.36 -1.01
N GLU A 78 -11.73 10.22 -0.48
CA GLU A 78 -10.96 10.07 0.76
C GLU A 78 -9.46 9.95 0.51
N GLY A 79 -9.02 9.92 -0.75
CA GLY A 79 -7.63 9.88 -1.18
C GLY A 79 -6.84 11.16 -0.90
N ASN A 80 -7.06 11.80 0.24
CA ASN A 80 -6.28 12.92 0.69
C ASN A 80 -4.98 12.41 1.32
N GLN A 81 -3.90 12.39 0.53
CA GLN A 81 -2.59 11.91 0.97
C GLN A 81 -2.10 12.60 2.26
N SER A 82 -2.37 13.89 2.45
CA SER A 82 -1.92 14.61 3.65
C SER A 82 -2.69 14.19 4.91
N LEU A 83 -3.99 13.92 4.80
CA LEU A 83 -4.79 13.37 5.90
C LEU A 83 -4.50 11.89 6.14
N ASN A 84 -4.31 11.11 5.07
CA ASN A 84 -4.05 9.67 5.16
C ASN A 84 -2.64 9.36 5.66
N MET A 85 -1.70 10.29 5.50
CA MET A 85 -0.38 10.24 6.13
C MET A 85 -0.36 10.89 7.51
N ALA A 86 -1.50 11.41 8.01
CA ALA A 86 -1.57 11.87 9.38
C ALA A 86 -1.47 10.66 10.30
N THR A 87 -0.61 10.78 11.30
CA THR A 87 -0.38 9.75 12.31
C THR A 87 -0.88 10.24 13.67
N PRO A 88 -2.21 10.43 13.87
CA PRO A 88 -2.74 11.03 15.09
C PRO A 88 -2.51 10.18 16.35
N TYR A 89 -2.14 8.91 16.16
CA TYR A 89 -1.85 7.95 17.21
C TYR A 89 -0.39 8.01 17.73
N CYS A 90 0.49 8.79 17.10
CA CYS A 90 1.88 8.95 17.55
C CYS A 90 2.30 10.42 17.56
N GLU A 91 3.25 10.74 18.44
CA GLU A 91 3.86 12.06 18.53
C GLU A 91 5.18 12.07 17.74
N ARG A 92 5.40 13.11 16.95
CA ARG A 92 6.68 13.26 16.22
C ARG A 92 7.81 13.48 17.21
N SER A 93 8.82 12.63 17.11
CA SER A 93 9.96 12.64 18.02
C SER A 93 11.18 13.19 17.31
N LYS A 94 11.87 14.13 17.98
CA LYS A 94 13.13 14.71 17.51
C LYS A 94 14.35 13.88 17.91
N ARG A 95 14.14 12.71 18.53
CA ARG A 95 15.20 11.85 19.05
C ARG A 95 16.27 11.50 18.01
N PHE A 96 15.86 11.44 16.75
CA PHE A 96 16.74 11.14 15.62
C PHE A 96 16.81 12.28 14.61
N ASP A 97 16.36 13.51 14.92
CA ASP A 97 16.46 14.67 14.00
C ASP A 97 17.95 15.06 13.81
N GLU A 98 18.67 14.27 13.01
CA GLU A 98 20.06 14.46 12.61
C GLU A 98 20.14 14.78 11.11
N LYS A 99 21.35 15.07 10.60
CA LYS A 99 21.58 15.43 9.19
C LYS A 99 21.03 14.39 8.19
N ASP A 100 20.92 13.14 8.63
CA ASP A 100 20.54 11.99 7.80
C ASP A 100 19.10 11.51 8.02
N VAL A 101 18.34 12.09 8.97
CA VAL A 101 16.95 11.74 9.23
C VAL A 101 16.08 13.00 9.16
N PRO A 102 15.23 13.15 8.13
CA PRO A 102 14.36 14.29 8.00
C PRO A 102 13.36 14.40 9.16
N PRO A 103 13.05 15.64 9.60
CA PRO A 103 12.01 15.89 10.58
C PRO A 103 10.70 15.22 10.19
N GLY A 104 10.14 14.44 11.11
CA GLY A 104 8.87 13.74 10.91
C GLY A 104 8.97 12.38 10.21
N ALA A 105 10.17 11.88 9.92
CA ALA A 105 10.37 10.48 9.54
C ALA A 105 10.26 9.51 10.73
N PHE A 106 10.24 10.03 11.96
CA PHE A 106 10.11 9.23 13.17
C PHE A 106 8.99 9.75 14.07
N CYS A 107 8.17 8.83 14.57
CA CYS A 107 7.20 9.12 15.61
C CYS A 107 7.10 7.97 16.62
N GLU A 108 6.70 8.30 17.84
CA GLU A 108 6.60 7.38 18.97
C GLU A 108 5.20 7.51 19.57
N THR A 109 4.61 6.39 19.98
CA THR A 109 3.39 6.43 20.77
C THR A 109 3.73 6.67 22.23
N GLN A 110 2.72 6.97 23.06
CA GLN A 110 2.89 6.88 24.50
C GLN A 110 3.25 5.44 24.90
N ASN A 111 4.04 5.31 25.96
CA ASN A 111 4.42 4.01 26.50
C ASN A 111 3.17 3.22 26.93
N GLY A 112 3.08 1.98 26.47
CA GLY A 112 2.03 1.05 26.83
C GLY A 112 2.40 0.17 28.01
N THR A 113 1.45 -0.66 28.44
CA THR A 113 1.63 -1.65 29.51
C THR A 113 2.01 -3.03 28.98
N GLY A 114 2.25 -3.15 27.67
CA GLY A 114 2.60 -4.41 27.03
C GLY A 114 4.02 -4.86 27.34
N LEU A 115 4.42 -5.95 26.68
CA LEU A 115 5.73 -6.58 26.90
C LEU A 115 6.76 -6.20 25.84
N TYR A 116 6.30 -5.97 24.61
CA TYR A 116 7.17 -5.90 23.43
C TYR A 116 7.57 -4.46 23.10
N SER A 117 8.82 -4.24 22.70
CA SER A 117 9.17 -3.06 21.89
C SER A 117 8.93 -3.38 20.41
N ILE A 118 8.12 -2.56 19.76
CA ILE A 118 7.69 -2.78 18.37
C ILE A 118 8.15 -1.59 17.53
N LEU A 119 8.84 -1.89 16.43
CA LEU A 119 9.20 -0.90 15.41
C LEU A 119 8.43 -1.22 14.12
N VAL A 120 7.75 -0.24 13.58
CA VAL A 120 7.18 -0.27 12.23
C VAL A 120 8.07 0.56 11.33
N ILE A 121 8.58 -0.04 10.26
CA ILE A 121 9.50 0.61 9.32
C ILE A 121 9.05 0.46 7.88
N GLY A 122 9.24 1.48 7.06
CA GLY A 122 8.91 1.38 5.63
C GLY A 122 8.90 2.69 4.86
N ASN A 123 8.17 2.69 3.76
CA ASN A 123 7.88 3.88 2.98
C ASN A 123 6.62 4.59 3.55
N SER A 124 6.01 5.49 2.77
CA SER A 124 4.76 6.17 3.15
C SER A 124 3.61 5.23 3.57
N TYR A 125 3.62 3.96 3.15
CA TYR A 125 2.61 2.98 3.57
C TYR A 125 2.74 2.61 5.05
N ALA A 126 3.93 2.67 5.65
CA ALA A 126 4.12 2.40 7.08
C ALA A 126 3.36 3.42 7.95
N PHE A 127 3.31 4.69 7.56
CA PHE A 127 2.50 5.70 8.25
C PHE A 127 1.02 5.61 7.90
N ASN A 128 0.69 5.38 6.62
CA ASN A 128 -0.70 5.28 6.17
C ASN A 128 -1.43 4.10 6.84
N GLN A 129 -0.78 2.94 6.91
CA GLN A 129 -1.34 1.74 7.55
C GLN A 129 -1.00 1.63 9.05
N GLY A 130 -0.22 2.56 9.58
CA GLY A 130 0.27 2.47 10.95
C GLY A 130 -0.85 2.56 12.00
N GLY A 131 -1.99 3.16 11.66
CA GLY A 131 -3.18 3.19 12.53
C GLY A 131 -3.75 1.80 12.79
N GLU A 132 -3.76 0.93 11.78
CA GLU A 132 -4.22 -0.46 11.92
C GLU A 132 -3.26 -1.27 12.79
N ILE A 133 -1.96 -1.11 12.57
CA ILE A 133 -0.93 -1.75 13.40
C ILE A 133 -1.03 -1.24 14.85
N TYR A 134 -1.17 0.07 15.04
CA TYR A 134 -1.37 0.66 16.37
C TYR A 134 -2.58 0.04 17.08
N ASN A 135 -3.74 0.00 16.42
CA ASN A 135 -4.96 -0.52 17.03
C ASN A 135 -4.85 -2.00 17.39
N ALA A 136 -4.18 -2.80 16.56
CA ALA A 136 -3.98 -4.22 16.81
C ALA A 136 -2.98 -4.50 17.93
N PHE A 137 -1.90 -3.70 18.05
CA PHE A 137 -0.74 -4.05 18.88
C PHE A 137 -0.51 -3.15 20.10
N LYS A 138 -1.21 -2.02 20.26
CA LYS A 138 -0.97 -1.06 21.37
C LYS A 138 -1.02 -1.66 22.78
N ASN A 139 -1.87 -2.68 22.99
CA ASN A 139 -1.99 -3.34 24.30
C ASN A 139 -0.90 -4.39 24.55
N LEU A 140 -0.21 -4.82 23.49
CA LEU A 140 0.90 -5.78 23.54
C LEU A 140 2.26 -5.08 23.56
N SER A 141 2.32 -3.81 23.15
CA SER A 141 3.53 -3.01 23.14
C SER A 141 3.79 -2.31 24.47
N ARG A 142 5.03 -2.39 24.97
CA ARG A 142 5.60 -1.43 25.91
C ARG A 142 5.97 -0.13 25.19
N GLU A 143 6.63 -0.28 24.04
CA GLU A 143 7.07 0.80 23.17
C GLU A 143 6.61 0.48 21.75
N LEU A 144 6.00 1.45 21.07
CA LEU A 144 5.60 1.33 19.68
C LEU A 144 6.05 2.59 18.94
N SER A 145 6.92 2.38 17.96
CA SER A 145 7.54 3.45 17.19
C SER A 145 7.36 3.21 15.70
N PHE A 146 7.28 4.29 14.93
CA PHE A 146 7.13 4.24 13.49
C PHE A 146 8.25 5.04 12.84
N PHE A 147 8.91 4.46 11.85
CA PHE A 147 9.96 5.08 11.06
C PHE A 147 9.65 4.95 9.57
N SER A 148 9.57 6.07 8.85
CA SER A 148 9.24 6.04 7.44
C SER A 148 9.88 7.16 6.64
N PHE A 149 10.30 6.83 5.43
CA PHE A 149 10.66 7.81 4.41
C PHE A 149 9.68 7.78 3.24
N LEU A 150 9.21 8.97 2.85
CA LEU A 150 8.31 9.10 1.71
C LEU A 150 9.00 8.58 0.44
N GLY A 151 8.35 7.65 -0.25
CA GLY A 151 8.82 7.12 -1.52
C GLY A 151 10.06 6.24 -1.46
N CYS A 152 10.53 5.84 -0.27
CA CYS A 152 11.76 5.05 -0.10
C CYS A 152 11.47 3.61 0.31
N GLU A 153 11.76 2.66 -0.56
CA GLU A 153 11.62 1.25 -0.23
C GLU A 153 12.70 0.79 0.75
N PHE A 154 12.30 -0.01 1.74
CA PHE A 154 13.21 -0.48 2.81
C PHE A 154 14.10 -1.65 2.36
N LEU A 155 13.56 -2.57 1.55
CA LEU A 155 14.25 -3.80 1.14
C LEU A 155 14.78 -3.77 -0.30
N THR A 156 14.57 -2.68 -1.04
CA THR A 156 15.00 -2.57 -2.43
C THR A 156 15.49 -1.18 -2.76
N VAL A 157 16.35 -1.10 -3.78
CA VAL A 157 16.81 0.17 -4.34
C VAL A 157 15.62 0.92 -4.91
N THR A 158 15.48 2.18 -4.51
CA THR A 158 14.51 3.11 -5.09
C THR A 158 15.23 4.11 -5.96
N ASN A 159 14.56 4.71 -6.95
CA ASN A 159 15.13 5.80 -7.72
C ASN A 159 15.36 7.02 -6.81
N LYS A 160 16.55 7.62 -6.90
CA LYS A 160 16.97 8.83 -6.17
C LYS A 160 16.01 10.01 -6.34
N ASP A 161 15.38 10.13 -7.51
CA ASP A 161 14.44 11.20 -7.81
C ASP A 161 13.15 11.06 -6.97
N ASN A 162 12.79 9.83 -6.59
CA ASN A 162 11.64 9.53 -5.75
C ASN A 162 12.00 9.41 -4.27
N CYS A 163 13.25 9.07 -3.96
CA CYS A 163 13.75 8.83 -2.61
C CYS A 163 15.13 9.47 -2.41
N HIS A 164 15.15 10.63 -1.78
CA HIS A 164 16.40 11.31 -1.42
C HIS A 164 17.24 10.52 -0.39
N PHE A 165 16.61 9.61 0.36
CA PHE A 165 17.21 8.81 1.42
C PHE A 165 17.46 7.34 1.00
N GLN A 166 17.58 7.07 -0.30
CA GLN A 166 17.68 5.71 -0.86
C GLN A 166 18.87 4.89 -0.31
N ASN A 167 19.92 5.59 0.16
CA ASN A 167 21.14 5.00 0.71
C ASN A 167 21.21 5.11 2.23
N TYR A 168 20.08 5.41 2.89
CA TYR A 168 20.06 5.54 4.34
C TYR A 168 20.37 4.21 5.03
N ASN A 169 21.24 4.25 6.03
CA ASN A 169 21.57 3.07 6.81
C ASN A 169 20.52 2.81 7.90
N TYR A 170 19.49 2.06 7.54
CA TYR A 170 18.41 1.72 8.48
C TYR A 170 18.88 0.92 9.71
N SER A 171 20.05 0.29 9.65
CA SER A 171 20.65 -0.39 10.81
C SER A 171 20.86 0.57 11.98
N PHE A 172 21.06 1.87 11.72
CA PHE A 172 21.16 2.89 12.77
C PHE A 172 19.91 2.90 13.67
N ILE A 173 18.72 2.98 13.08
CA ILE A 173 17.44 3.00 13.82
C ILE A 173 17.20 1.68 14.53
N ILE A 174 17.42 0.56 13.84
CA ILE A 174 17.18 -0.78 14.40
C ILE A 174 18.09 -1.03 15.60
N ASN A 175 19.37 -0.67 15.49
CA ASN A 175 20.33 -0.85 16.58
C ASN A 175 20.11 0.11 17.75
N ALA A 176 19.60 1.32 17.48
CA ALA A 176 19.27 2.30 18.51
C ALA A 176 18.03 1.91 19.31
N LEU A 177 17.00 1.38 18.64
CA LEU A 177 15.72 1.03 19.26
C LEU A 177 15.68 -0.41 19.79
N LYS A 178 16.43 -1.34 19.18
CA LYS A 178 16.46 -2.78 19.52
C LYS A 178 15.05 -3.35 19.72
N PRO A 179 14.18 -3.29 18.69
CA PRO A 179 12.81 -3.79 18.81
C PRO A 179 12.79 -5.31 19.00
N ASP A 180 11.88 -5.80 19.84
CA ASP A 180 11.55 -7.23 19.92
C ASP A 180 10.83 -7.70 18.65
N ILE A 181 10.02 -6.82 18.05
CA ILE A 181 9.22 -7.09 16.85
C ILE A 181 9.43 -5.98 15.82
N LEU A 182 9.79 -6.35 14.60
CA LEU A 182 9.96 -5.43 13.47
C LEU A 182 8.90 -5.70 12.40
N PHE A 183 8.01 -4.74 12.18
CA PHE A 183 7.12 -4.72 11.01
C PHE A 183 7.79 -3.96 9.88
N VAL A 184 7.95 -4.62 8.74
CA VAL A 184 8.40 -3.99 7.50
C VAL A 184 7.18 -3.80 6.60
N VAL A 185 6.81 -2.56 6.33
CA VAL A 185 5.63 -2.21 5.53
C VAL A 185 6.10 -1.57 4.23
N THR A 186 5.96 -2.31 3.13
CA THR A 186 6.30 -1.87 1.77
C THR A 186 5.11 -2.08 0.83
N ARG A 187 5.22 -1.57 -0.39
CA ARG A 187 4.24 -1.81 -1.46
C ARG A 187 4.48 -3.16 -2.14
#